data_AF-A0AA95N8W4-F1
#
_entry.id   AF-A0AA95N8W4-F1
#
_cell.length_a   1.000
_cell.length_b   1.000
_cell.length_c   1.000
_cell.angle_alpha   90.00
_cell.angle_beta   90.00
_cell.angle_gamma   90.00
#
_symmetry.space_group_name_H-M   'P 1'
#
loop_
_entity.id
_entity.type
_entity.pdbx_description
1 polymer ?
#
loop_
_entity_poly.entity_id
_entity_poly.type
_entity_poly.pdbx_seq_one_letter_code
_entity_poly.pdbx_strand_id
1 'polypeptide(L)' 'MKGTAILFQEQRITFIEDVEQTVFEEIKNQCGCEQCSCKLDNKIVTFDSVSPVFWHEDEVDWDYGY' A
#
# COMPACT_ATOMS: atom_id res chain seq x y z
N MET A 1 8.11 -2.49 11.12
CA MET A 1 8.81 -1.60 10.18
C MET A 1 7.79 -0.88 9.32
N LYS A 2 8.06 0.38 8.96
CA LYS A 2 7.18 1.19 8.11
C LYS A 2 7.80 1.27 6.72
N GLY A 3 6.95 1.38 5.72
CA GLY A 3 7.38 1.46 4.33
C GLY A 3 6.35 2.12 3.45
N THR A 4 6.56 2.05 2.15
CA THR A 4 5.68 2.61 1.15
C THR A 4 4.81 1.52 0.52
N ALA A 5 3.50 1.64 0.67
CA ALA A 5 2.52 0.83 -0.04
C ALA A 5 2.15 1.48 -1.39
N ILE A 6 2.11 0.68 -2.45
CA ILE A 6 1.76 1.10 -3.80
C ILE A 6 0.51 0.34 -4.22
N LEU A 7 -0.57 1.08 -4.43
CA LEU A 7 -1.89 0.55 -4.78
C LEU A 7 -2.18 0.85 -6.24
N PHE A 8 -2.39 -0.20 -7.03
CA PHE A 8 -2.85 -0.08 -8.40
C PHE A 8 -4.36 -0.20 -8.46
N GLN A 9 -5.00 0.80 -9.05
CA GLN A 9 -6.42 0.83 -9.36
C GLN A 9 -6.56 1.00 -10.87
N GLU A 10 -7.71 0.67 -11.44
CA GLU A 10 -7.90 0.62 -12.90
C GLU A 10 -7.46 1.91 -13.64
N GLN A 11 -7.60 3.08 -13.01
CA GLN A 11 -7.25 4.37 -13.63
C GLN A 11 -6.35 5.27 -12.75
N ARG A 12 -5.92 4.79 -11.58
CA ARG A 12 -5.12 5.59 -10.65
C ARG A 12 -4.11 4.72 -9.91
N ILE A 13 -2.94 5.29 -9.66
CA ILE A 13 -1.91 4.68 -8.82
C ILE A 13 -1.81 5.54 -7.57
N THR A 14 -1.96 4.91 -6.41
CA THR A 14 -1.86 5.60 -5.12
C THR A 14 -0.62 5.11 -4.39
N PHE A 15 0.25 6.05 -4.01
CA PHE A 15 1.40 5.80 -3.17
C PHE A 15 1.05 6.24 -1.75
N ILE A 16 1.27 5.36 -0.79
CA ILE A 16 1.06 5.63 0.62
C ILE A 16 2.36 5.34 1.34
N GLU A 17 2.99 6.39 1.83
CA GLU A 17 4.20 6.31 2.65
C GLU A 17 3.82 6.11 4.13
N ASP A 18 4.79 5.69 4.95
CA ASP A 18 4.61 5.45 6.40
C ASP A 18 3.60 4.34 6.74
N VAL A 19 3.44 3.35 5.86
CA VAL A 19 2.52 2.22 6.04
C VAL A 19 3.19 1.10 6.81
N GLU A 20 2.58 0.71 7.92
CA GLU A 20 2.98 -0.48 8.66
C GLU A 20 2.70 -1.76 7.87
N GLN A 21 3.60 -2.74 8.00
CA GLN A 21 3.46 -4.05 7.34
C GLN A 21 2.13 -4.74 7.65
N THR A 22 1.62 -4.60 8.88
CA THR A 22 0.31 -5.13 9.30
C THR A 22 -0.85 -4.53 8.49
N VAL A 23 -0.80 -3.23 8.23
CA VAL A 23 -1.80 -2.52 7.40
C VAL A 23 -1.70 -2.97 5.95
N PHE A 24 -0.49 -3.17 5.43
CA PHE A 24 -0.30 -3.75 4.09
C PHE A 24 -0.87 -5.17 3.99
N GLU A 25 -0.65 -6.03 4.98
CA GLU A 25 -1.21 -7.38 4.99
C GLU A 25 -2.74 -7.37 5.06
N GLU A 26 -3.35 -6.44 5.82
CA GLU A 26 -4.80 -6.26 5.81
C GLU A 26 -5.32 -5.85 4.42
N ILE A 27 -4.66 -4.89 3.77
CA ILE A 27 -5.02 -4.46 2.42
C ILE A 27 -4.84 -5.59 1.42
N LYS A 28 -3.74 -6.35 1.52
CA LYS A 28 -3.44 -7.49 0.64
C LYS A 28 -4.46 -8.62 0.81
N ASN A 29 -4.93 -8.87 2.03
CA ASN A 29 -6.00 -9.84 2.27
C ASN A 29 -7.36 -9.38 1.73
N GLN A 30 -7.61 -8.07 1.70
CA GLN A 30 -8.81 -7.48 1.08
C GLN A 30 -8.65 -7.29 -0.45
N CYS A 31 -7.44 -7.46 -0.99
CA CYS A 31 -7.15 -7.31 -2.42
C CYS A 31 -8.03 -8.25 -3.25
N GLY A 32 -8.80 -7.69 -4.18
CA GLY A 32 -9.79 -8.43 -4.99
C GLY A 32 -11.24 -8.25 -4.53
N CYS A 33 -11.49 -7.58 -3.40
CA CYS A 33 -12.82 -7.08 -3.07
C CYS A 33 -13.16 -5.83 -3.91
N GLU A 34 -14.44 -5.61 -4.20
CA GLU A 34 -14.92 -4.41 -4.93
C GLU A 34 -14.64 -3.12 -4.14
N GLN A 35 -14.55 -3.23 -2.80
CA GLN A 35 -14.20 -2.13 -1.90
C GLN A 35 -13.18 -2.62 -0.87
N CYS A 36 -12.03 -1.96 -0.81
CA CYS A 36 -11.02 -2.16 0.23
C CYS A 36 -11.06 -0.98 1.20
N SER A 37 -10.98 -1.25 2.50
CA SER A 37 -10.84 -0.20 3.50
C SER A 37 -9.75 -0.56 4.48
N CYS A 38 -8.82 0.36 4.71
CA CYS A 38 -7.81 0.19 5.73
C CYS A 38 -7.76 1.41 6.64
N LYS A 39 -7.30 1.19 7.87
CA LYS A 39 -7.09 2.26 8.83
C LYS A 39 -5.62 2.65 8.78
N LEU A 40 -5.35 3.85 8.28
CA LEU A 40 -4.02 4.39 8.07
C LEU A 40 -3.89 5.67 8.89
N ASP A 41 -2.93 5.72 9.81
CA ASP A 41 -2.71 6.86 10.73
C ASP A 41 -4.01 7.33 11.44
N ASN A 42 -4.76 6.37 11.95
CA ASN A 42 -6.06 6.59 12.62
C ASN A 42 -7.18 7.19 11.74
N LYS A 43 -6.93 7.36 10.43
CA LYS A 43 -7.94 7.71 9.42
C LYS A 43 -8.37 6.46 8.67
N ILE A 44 -9.66 6.33 8.40
CA ILE A 44 -10.18 5.25 7.56
C ILE A 44 -10.06 5.72 6.11
N VAL A 45 -9.27 5.01 5.31
CA VAL A 45 -9.13 5.26 3.89
C VAL A 45 -9.83 4.14 3.13
N THR A 46 -10.84 4.53 2.35
CA THR A 46 -11.57 3.63 1.45
C THR A 46 -10.99 3.74 0.05
N PHE A 47 -10.64 2.59 -0.50
CA PHE A 47 -10.20 2.41 -1.87
C PHE A 47 -11.25 1.59 -2.61
N ASP A 48 -11.52 1.93 -3.86
CA ASP A 48 -12.19 1.03 -4.81
C ASP A 48 -11.29 -0.18 -5.10
N SER A 49 -11.70 -1.08 -5.98
CA SER A 49 -10.93 -2.27 -6.35
C SER A 49 -9.45 -1.95 -6.59
N VAL A 50 -8.62 -2.39 -5.64
CA VAL A 50 -7.15 -2.26 -5.66
C VAL A 50 -6.58 -3.63 -5.96
N SER A 51 -5.92 -3.76 -7.10
CA SER A 51 -5.22 -4.97 -7.52
C SER A 51 -4.31 -4.64 -8.70
N PRO A 52 -2.99 -4.89 -8.64
CA PRO A 52 -2.20 -5.44 -7.53
C PRO A 52 -1.80 -4.42 -6.45
N VAL A 53 -1.37 -4.90 -5.27
CA VAL A 53 -0.84 -4.06 -4.17
C VAL A 53 0.60 -4.48 -3.85
N PHE A 54 1.51 -3.52 -3.79
CA PHE A 54 2.92 -3.71 -3.42
C PHE A 54 3.26 -2.96 -2.13
N TRP A 55 4.27 -3.43 -1.42
CA TRP A 55 4.84 -2.73 -0.27
C TRP A 55 6.35 -2.85 -0.32
N HIS A 56 7.01 -1.71 -0.20
CA HIS A 56 8.44 -1.59 -0.11
C HIS A 56 8.80 -1.05 1.26
N GLU A 57 9.73 -1.71 1.95
CA GLU A 57 10.30 -1.14 3.16
C GLU A 57 11.08 0.14 2.81
N ASP A 58 11.06 1.14 3.70
CA ASP A 58 11.64 2.46 3.46
C ASP A 58 13.17 2.42 3.24
N GLU A 59 13.83 1.31 3.60
CA GLU A 59 15.21 1.02 3.18
C GLU A 59 15.24 0.53 1.73
N VAL A 60 14.95 1.44 0.79
CA VAL A 60 15.46 1.25 -0.57
C VAL A 60 16.90 1.72 -0.56
N ASP A 61 17.82 0.76 -0.32
CA ASP A 61 19.24 0.88 -0.61
C ASP A 61 19.37 1.13 -2.13
N TRP A 62 19.24 2.39 -2.56
CA TRP A 62 19.57 2.80 -3.93
C TRP A 62 21.10 2.84 -4.06
N ASP A 63 21.76 1.69 -3.89
CA ASP A 63 23.15 1.49 -4.26
C ASP A 63 23.23 1.30 -5.78
N TYR A 64 22.69 2.27 -6.52
CA TYR A 64 23.02 2.47 -7.93
C TYR A 64 24.37 3.18 -7.97
N GLY A 65 25.41 2.47 -7.51
CA GLY A 65 26.81 2.85 -7.63
C GLY A 65 27.18 3.04 -9.09
N TYR A 66 27.50 4.29 -9.43
CA TYR A 66 28.04 4.73 -10.72
C TYR A 66 29.42 4.11 -11.02
#